data_AF-A1S1C7-F1
#
_entry.id   AF-A1S1C7-F1
#
_cell.length_a   1.000
_cell.length_b   1.000
_cell.length_c   1.000
_cell.angle_alpha   90.00
_cell.angle_beta   90.00
_cell.angle_gamma   90.00
#
_symmetry.space_group_name_H-M   'P 1'
#
loop_
_entity.id
_entity.type
_entity.pdbx_description
1 polymer ?
#
loop_
_entity_poly.entity_id
_entity_poly.type
_entity_poly.pdbx_seq_one_letter_code
_entity_poly.pdbx_strand_id
1 'polypeptide(L)'
;MARKPRSQIVCPRCGAPGSIERFYSNGRAYLRVRHSLGGGKRSYCYIGPADSYVHVELLHALTLTNLVNTDPAQVAERALEELISSARFVHGKKDLEGWVARAKLAVDAVEIALEKLKRVLEEKEAELEALRREEERELLRQNGLLVYK
;
A
#
# COMPACT_ATOMS: atom_id res chain seq x y z
N MET A 1 -1.93 29.85 19.93
CA MET A 1 -2.08 29.45 18.51
C MET A 1 -2.42 27.97 18.44
N ALA A 2 -3.67 27.62 18.14
CA ALA A 2 -4.08 26.22 18.02
C ALA A 2 -3.47 25.61 16.74
N ARG A 3 -2.62 24.59 16.89
CA ARG A 3 -2.10 23.83 15.74
C ARG A 3 -3.28 23.16 15.03
N LYS A 4 -3.45 23.44 13.74
CA LYS A 4 -4.38 22.72 12.83
C LYS A 4 -4.34 21.22 13.16
N PRO A 5 -5.49 20.53 13.33
CA PRO A 5 -5.49 19.09 13.52
C PRO A 5 -4.79 18.47 12.31
N ARG A 6 -3.65 17.81 12.54
CA ARG A 6 -3.00 17.02 11.50
C ARG A 6 -4.03 15.97 11.08
N SER A 7 -4.37 15.94 9.78
CA SER A 7 -5.32 14.96 9.22
C SER A 7 -5.01 13.59 9.78
N GLN A 8 -5.96 13.00 10.52
CA GLN A 8 -5.80 11.66 11.04
C GLN A 8 -5.81 10.68 9.87
N ILE A 9 -4.87 9.75 9.86
CA ILE A 9 -4.78 8.66 8.89
C ILE A 9 -4.75 7.32 9.63
N VAL A 10 -5.11 6.25 8.92
CA VAL A 10 -4.83 4.87 9.35
C VAL A 10 -3.36 4.57 9.03
N CYS A 11 -2.59 4.15 10.04
CA CYS A 11 -1.17 3.88 9.84
C CYS A 11 -0.96 2.65 8.96
N PRO A 12 -0.23 2.75 7.84
CA PRO A 12 -0.02 1.60 6.95
C PRO A 12 0.87 0.51 7.59
N ARG A 13 1.58 0.82 8.67
CA ARG A 13 2.45 -0.14 9.36
C ARG A 13 1.72 -0.99 10.41
N CYS A 14 0.67 -0.47 11.04
CA CYS A 14 0.05 -1.13 12.20
C CYS A 14 -1.48 -1.04 12.27
N GLY A 15 -2.13 -0.36 11.33
CA GLY A 15 -3.59 -0.18 11.31
C GLY A 15 -4.15 0.80 12.36
N ALA A 16 -3.35 1.25 13.34
CA ALA A 16 -3.82 2.20 14.34
C ALA A 16 -3.96 3.64 13.76
N PRO A 17 -4.94 4.43 14.23
CA PRO A 17 -5.07 5.83 13.83
C PRO A 17 -3.87 6.65 14.32
N GLY A 18 -3.49 7.65 13.54
CA GLY A 18 -2.38 8.55 13.88
C GLY A 18 -2.26 9.73 12.95
N SER A 19 -1.20 10.50 13.11
CA SER A 19 -0.90 11.65 12.24
C SER A 19 0.48 11.50 11.62
N ILE A 20 0.61 11.76 10.31
CA ILE A 20 1.92 11.81 9.66
C ILE A 20 2.77 12.94 10.27
N GLU A 21 4.04 12.64 10.47
CA GLU A 21 5.06 13.57 10.91
C GLU A 21 6.30 13.41 10.06
N ARG A 22 6.79 14.54 9.53
CA ARG A 22 8.10 14.63 8.89
C ARG A 22 9.17 14.88 9.95
N PHE A 23 10.27 14.13 9.90
CA PHE A 23 11.44 14.34 10.76
C PHE A 23 12.72 14.25 9.92
N TYR A 24 13.80 14.83 10.43
CA TYR A 24 15.10 14.85 9.76
C TYR A 24 16.10 14.00 10.51
N SER A 25 16.91 13.23 9.78
CA SER A 25 18.03 12.47 10.32
C SER A 25 19.12 12.42 9.26
N ASN A 26 20.38 12.71 9.63
CA ASN A 26 21.52 12.71 8.71
C ASN A 26 21.28 13.49 7.40
N GLY A 27 20.69 14.68 7.51
CA GLY A 27 20.40 15.54 6.35
C GLY A 27 19.25 15.08 5.45
N ARG A 28 18.57 13.97 5.77
CA ARG A 28 17.46 13.42 4.99
C ARG A 28 16.14 13.56 5.71
N ALA A 29 15.08 13.75 4.93
CA ALA A 29 13.71 13.82 5.42
C ALA A 29 13.06 12.43 5.41
N TYR A 30 12.39 12.11 6.51
CA TYR A 30 11.72 10.85 6.74
C TYR A 30 10.30 11.08 7.25
N LEU A 31 9.45 10.08 7.07
CA LEU A 31 8.08 10.09 7.53
C LEU A 31 7.87 9.03 8.61
N ARG A 32 7.09 9.41 9.62
CA ARG A 32 6.58 8.53 10.66
C ARG A 32 5.12 8.82 10.95
N VAL A 33 4.35 7.81 11.34
CA VAL A 33 3.03 8.02 11.94
C VAL A 33 3.20 8.13 13.44
N ARG A 34 2.70 9.23 14.00
CA ARG A 34 2.62 9.46 15.44
C ARG A 34 1.27 9.00 15.95
N HIS A 35 1.28 8.05 16.88
CA HIS A 35 0.09 7.52 17.55
C HIS A 35 -0.06 8.14 18.94
N SER A 36 -1.30 8.30 19.39
CA SER A 36 -1.62 8.65 20.78
C SER A 36 -2.15 7.41 21.49
N LEU A 37 -1.45 6.95 22.52
CA LEU A 37 -1.79 5.71 23.25
C LEU A 37 -2.65 5.98 24.51
N GLY A 38 -3.25 7.17 24.62
CA GLY A 38 -3.87 7.65 25.86
C GLY A 38 -2.83 8.08 26.91
N GLY A 39 -3.26 8.84 27.92
CA GLY A 39 -2.40 9.25 29.04
C GLY A 39 -1.14 10.05 28.65
N GLY A 40 -1.17 10.77 27.53
CA GLY A 40 -0.03 11.55 27.02
C GLY A 40 1.09 10.72 26.37
N LYS A 41 1.02 9.38 26.38
CA LYS A 41 2.02 8.50 25.76
C LYS A 41 1.90 8.54 24.23
N ARG A 42 3.05 8.56 23.57
CA ARG A 42 3.18 8.58 22.10
C ARG A 42 4.02 7.41 21.64
N SER A 43 3.60 6.76 20.57
CA SER A 43 4.44 5.83 19.81
C SER A 43 4.60 6.33 18.38
N TYR A 44 5.65 5.85 17.73
CA TYR A 44 6.01 6.26 16.37
C TYR A 44 6.21 5.02 15.50
N CYS A 45 5.54 4.98 14.37
CA CYS A 45 5.77 4.00 13.32
C CYS A 45 6.53 4.67 12.18
N TYR A 46 7.78 4.29 11.96
CA TYR A 46 8.53 4.71 10.77
C TYR A 46 7.86 4.13 9.51
N ILE A 47 7.60 5.00 8.52
CA ILE A 47 6.92 4.62 7.27
C ILE A 47 7.77 4.86 6.01
N GLY A 48 9.00 5.36 6.13
CA GLY A 48 9.93 5.48 5.01
C GLY A 48 10.53 6.88 4.82
N PRO A 49 11.35 7.07 3.76
CA PRO A 49 11.85 8.36 3.34
C PRO A 49 10.72 9.24 2.80
N ALA A 50 10.84 10.56 2.98
CA ALA A 50 9.82 11.48 2.46
C ALA A 50 9.76 11.50 0.93
N ASP A 51 10.91 11.26 0.28
CA ASP A 51 11.04 11.28 -1.17
C ASP A 51 11.31 9.84 -1.69
N SER A 52 12.56 9.35 -1.64
CA SER A 52 12.93 8.00 -2.14
C SER A 52 14.06 7.34 -1.35
N TYR A 53 14.22 6.02 -1.55
CA TYR A 53 15.36 5.26 -1.01
C TYR A 53 16.60 5.38 -1.90
N VAL A 54 17.40 6.43 -1.69
CA VAL A 54 18.61 6.71 -2.50
C VAL A 54 19.49 5.48 -2.77
N HIS A 55 19.81 4.68 -1.74
CA HIS A 55 20.71 3.53 -1.93
C HIS A 55 20.05 2.33 -2.60
N VAL A 56 18.76 2.11 -2.38
CA VAL A 56 18.05 0.97 -2.98
C VAL A 56 17.79 1.26 -4.46
N GLU A 57 17.44 2.50 -4.79
CA GLU A 57 17.27 2.94 -6.18
C GLU A 57 18.55 2.83 -7.00
N LEU A 58 19.71 3.14 -6.41
CA LEU A 58 21.00 3.00 -7.08
C LEU A 58 21.35 1.55 -7.44
N LEU A 59 20.82 0.57 -6.70
CA LEU A 59 21.16 -0.84 -6.88
C LEU A 59 20.11 -1.63 -7.65
N HIS A 60 18.83 -1.31 -7.45
CA HIS A 60 17.72 -2.15 -7.93
C HIS A 60 16.71 -1.41 -8.79
N ALA A 61 16.76 -0.08 -8.87
CA ALA A 61 15.84 0.75 -9.68
C ALA A 61 14.34 0.39 -9.51
N LEU A 62 13.93 0.02 -8.29
CA LEU A 62 12.58 -0.46 -7.98
C LEU A 62 11.57 0.66 -7.69
N THR A 63 11.99 1.93 -7.72
CA THR A 63 11.15 3.10 -7.42
C THR A 63 10.50 3.08 -6.03
N LEU A 64 11.18 2.51 -5.04
CA LEU A 64 10.69 2.42 -3.66
C LEU A 64 10.67 3.79 -2.97
N THR A 65 9.53 4.09 -2.35
CA THR A 65 9.32 5.29 -1.52
C THR A 65 8.77 4.92 -0.14
N ASN A 66 8.06 5.82 0.53
CA ASN A 66 7.38 5.49 1.80
C ASN A 66 6.11 4.66 1.59
N LEU A 67 5.65 4.00 2.66
CA LEU A 67 4.47 3.13 2.67
C LEU A 67 3.15 3.83 2.32
N VAL A 68 3.12 5.17 2.24
CA VAL A 68 1.91 5.92 1.85
C VAL A 68 1.88 6.16 0.33
N ASN A 69 3.06 6.31 -0.29
CA ASN A 69 3.17 6.75 -1.68
C ASN A 69 3.67 5.66 -2.63
N THR A 70 4.26 4.58 -2.12
CA THR A 70 4.76 3.49 -2.98
C THR A 70 3.59 2.80 -3.67
N ASP A 71 3.65 2.73 -4.99
CA ASP A 71 2.75 1.93 -5.83
C ASP A 71 3.29 0.49 -5.95
N PRO A 72 2.65 -0.52 -5.32
CA PRO A 72 3.13 -1.89 -5.40
C PRO A 72 3.08 -2.48 -6.82
N ALA A 73 2.18 -2.01 -7.68
CA ALA A 73 2.08 -2.50 -9.06
C ALA A 73 3.29 -2.04 -9.88
N GLN A 74 3.67 -0.77 -9.75
CA GLN A 74 4.88 -0.24 -10.40
C GLN A 74 6.14 -0.95 -9.89
N VAL A 75 6.25 -1.22 -8.59
CA VAL A 75 7.38 -1.99 -8.03
C VAL A 75 7.46 -3.40 -8.63
N ALA A 76 6.31 -4.08 -8.78
CA ALA A 76 6.26 -5.41 -9.39
C ALA A 76 6.67 -5.38 -10.86
N GLU A 77 6.19 -4.40 -11.64
CA GLU A 77 6.58 -4.18 -13.03
C GLU A 77 8.10 -4.00 -13.15
N ARG A 78 8.69 -3.09 -12.37
CA ARG A 78 10.14 -2.86 -12.35
C ARG A 78 10.95 -4.10 -11.98
N ALA A 79 10.47 -4.88 -11.01
CA ALA A 79 11.14 -6.12 -10.63
C ALA A 79 11.15 -7.15 -11.77
N LEU A 80 10.07 -7.23 -12.56
CA LEU A 80 10.00 -8.10 -13.74
C LEU A 80 10.91 -7.60 -14.88
N GLU A 81 10.96 -6.29 -15.12
CA GLU A 81 11.91 -5.69 -16.07
C GLU A 81 13.36 -6.01 -15.70
N GLU A 82 13.70 -5.90 -14.42
CA GLU A 82 15.05 -6.20 -13.92
C GLU A 82 15.40 -7.69 -14.06
N LEU A 83 14.42 -8.58 -13.84
CA LEU A 83 14.59 -10.01 -14.11
C LEU A 83 14.94 -10.29 -15.57
N ILE A 84 14.25 -9.62 -16.51
CA ILE A 84 14.52 -9.75 -17.95
C ILE A 84 15.88 -9.14 -18.31
N SER A 85 16.20 -7.97 -17.76
CA SER A 85 17.48 -7.28 -17.99
C SER A 85 18.65 -8.14 -17.53
N SER A 86 18.58 -8.69 -16.32
CA SER A 86 19.59 -9.58 -15.76
C SER A 86 19.83 -10.82 -16.60
N ALA A 87 18.77 -11.40 -17.19
CA ALA A 87 18.90 -12.57 -18.06
C ALA A 87 19.72 -12.30 -19.34
N ARG A 88 19.82 -11.04 -19.80
CA ARG A 88 20.60 -10.67 -21.00
C ARG A 88 22.11 -10.81 -20.82
N PHE A 89 22.59 -10.77 -19.59
CA PHE A 89 24.02 -10.84 -19.25
C PHE A 89 24.48 -12.27 -18.92
N VAL A 90 23.61 -13.27 -19.13
CA VAL A 90 23.86 -14.66 -18.79
C VAL A 90 24.53 -15.38 -19.96
N HIS A 91 25.67 -16.02 -19.70
CA HIS A 91 26.42 -16.78 -20.69
C HIS A 91 26.27 -18.29 -20.44
N GLY A 92 25.28 -18.91 -21.08
CA GLY A 92 25.11 -20.37 -21.02
C GLY A 92 23.67 -20.81 -21.11
N LYS A 93 23.40 -21.86 -21.90
CA LYS A 93 22.04 -22.39 -22.11
C LYS A 93 21.37 -22.81 -20.79
N LYS A 94 22.09 -23.53 -19.93
CA LYS A 94 21.57 -24.02 -18.65
C LYS A 94 21.20 -22.89 -17.70
N ASP A 95 21.97 -21.81 -17.70
CA ASP A 95 21.69 -20.65 -16.87
C ASP A 95 20.47 -19.89 -17.40
N LEU A 96 20.34 -19.74 -18.72
CA LEU A 96 19.17 -19.15 -19.36
C LEU A 96 17.89 -19.95 -19.08
N GLU A 97 17.94 -21.28 -19.13
CA GLU A 97 16.82 -22.15 -18.72
C GLU A 97 16.42 -21.90 -17.26
N GLY A 98 17.40 -21.70 -16.37
CA GLY A 98 17.16 -21.30 -14.98
C GLY A 98 16.46 -19.95 -14.84
N TRP A 99 16.82 -18.96 -15.67
CA TRP A 99 16.12 -17.67 -15.70
C TRP A 99 14.70 -17.77 -16.24
N VAL A 100 14.46 -18.59 -17.27
CA VAL A 100 13.11 -18.87 -17.77
C VAL A 100 12.26 -19.54 -16.68
N ALA A 101 12.82 -20.48 -15.92
CA ALA A 101 12.11 -21.11 -14.80
C ALA A 101 11.72 -20.08 -13.71
N ARG A 102 12.61 -19.13 -13.38
CA ARG A 102 12.30 -18.03 -12.44
C ARG A 102 11.21 -17.11 -12.99
N ALA A 103 11.25 -16.78 -14.28
CA ALA A 103 10.22 -15.96 -14.92
C ALA A 103 8.85 -16.64 -14.84
N LYS A 104 8.78 -17.96 -15.08
CA LYS A 104 7.53 -18.74 -14.93
C LYS A 104 6.97 -18.65 -13.51
N LEU A 105 7.81 -18.86 -12.51
CA LEU A 105 7.40 -18.73 -11.10
C LEU A 105 6.87 -17.32 -10.78
N ALA A 106 7.45 -16.28 -11.38
CA ALA A 106 6.97 -14.91 -11.22
C ALA A 106 5.59 -14.70 -11.86
N VAL A 107 5.36 -15.27 -13.06
CA VAL A 107 4.04 -15.24 -13.72
C VAL A 107 2.99 -15.95 -12.84
N ASP A 108 3.28 -17.16 -12.37
CA ASP A 108 2.36 -17.92 -11.51
C ASP A 108 1.99 -17.11 -10.25
N ALA A 109 2.99 -16.44 -9.65
CA ALA A 109 2.77 -15.59 -8.46
C ALA A 109 1.88 -14.37 -8.77
N VAL A 110 2.05 -13.75 -9.93
CA VAL A 110 1.21 -12.61 -10.38
C VAL A 110 -0.22 -13.06 -10.65
N GLU A 111 -0.41 -14.21 -11.29
CA GLU A 111 -1.75 -14.77 -11.54
C GLU A 111 -2.48 -15.07 -10.22
N ILE A 112 -1.79 -15.69 -9.25
CA ILE A 112 -2.35 -15.92 -7.91
C ILE A 112 -2.71 -14.60 -7.21
N ALA A 113 -1.86 -13.57 -7.34
CA ALA A 113 -2.12 -12.26 -6.77
C ALA A 113 -3.34 -11.59 -7.41
N LEU A 114 -3.50 -11.71 -8.74
CA LEU A 114 -4.64 -11.19 -9.48
C LEU A 114 -5.96 -11.82 -9.00
N GLU A 115 -5.99 -13.15 -8.81
CA GLU A 115 -7.19 -13.83 -8.30
C GLU A 115 -7.55 -13.38 -6.87
N LYS A 116 -6.55 -13.12 -6.02
CA LYS A 116 -6.78 -12.54 -4.69
C LYS A 116 -7.35 -11.12 -4.77
N LEU A 117 -6.83 -10.29 -5.67
CA LEU A 117 -7.31 -8.91 -5.86
C LEU A 117 -8.75 -8.87 -6.37
N LYS A 118 -9.12 -9.77 -7.28
CA LYS A 118 -10.52 -9.91 -7.75
C LYS A 118 -11.48 -10.21 -6.59
N ARG A 119 -11.11 -11.12 -5.68
CA ARG A 119 -11.93 -11.41 -4.49
C ARG A 119 -12.08 -10.19 -3.58
N VAL A 120 -10.99 -9.46 -3.35
CA VAL A 120 -11.05 -8.21 -2.56
C VAL A 120 -11.96 -7.17 -3.23
N LEU A 121 -11.93 -7.08 -4.56
CA LEU A 121 -12.83 -6.19 -5.30
C LEU A 121 -14.30 -6.60 -5.11
N GLU A 122 -14.62 -7.88 -5.28
CA GLU A 122 -15.97 -8.41 -5.06
C GLU A 122 -16.47 -8.14 -3.62
N GLU A 123 -15.62 -8.36 -2.61
CA GLU A 123 -15.93 -8.05 -1.21
C GLU A 123 -16.24 -6.56 -1.01
N LYS A 124 -15.45 -5.67 -1.63
CA LYS A 124 -15.63 -4.22 -1.52
C LYS A 124 -16.86 -3.72 -2.25
N GLU A 125 -17.18 -4.29 -3.41
CA GLU A 125 -18.42 -3.99 -4.14
C GLU A 125 -19.66 -4.41 -3.33
N ALA A 126 -19.62 -5.59 -2.70
CA ALA A 126 -20.69 -6.05 -1.82
C ALA A 126 -20.84 -5.16 -0.57
N GLU A 127 -19.74 -4.73 0.05
CA GLU A 127 -19.74 -3.79 1.19
C GLU A 127 -20.37 -2.44 0.78
N LEU A 128 -19.98 -1.90 -0.37
CA LEU A 128 -20.52 -0.64 -0.90
C LEU A 128 -22.02 -0.72 -1.19
N GLU A 129 -22.47 -1.82 -1.79
CA GLU A 129 -23.89 -2.06 -2.08
C GLU A 129 -24.71 -2.20 -0.79
N ALA A 130 -24.16 -2.86 0.24
CA ALA A 130 -24.81 -2.95 1.55
C ALA A 130 -24.96 -1.57 2.21
N LEU A 131 -23.91 -0.76 2.19
CA LEU A 131 -23.94 0.61 2.71
C LEU A 131 -24.99 1.48 1.98
N ARG A 132 -25.04 1.40 0.65
CA ARG A 132 -26.05 2.13 -0.15
C ARG A 132 -27.49 1.74 0.23
N ARG A 133 -27.76 0.45 0.44
CA ARG A 133 -29.08 -0.03 0.87
C ARG A 133 -29.41 0.42 2.29
N GLU A 134 -28.43 0.50 3.17
CA GLU A 134 -28.61 1.01 4.52
C GLU A 134 -28.94 2.51 4.51
N GLU A 135 -28.19 3.30 3.75
CA GLU A 135 -28.45 4.72 3.52
C GLU A 135 -29.85 4.96 2.94
N GLU A 136 -30.26 4.19 1.93
CA GLU A 136 -31.60 4.27 1.33
C GLU A 136 -32.69 3.96 2.36
N ARG A 137 -32.52 2.90 3.17
CA ARG A 137 -33.46 2.56 4.25
C ARG A 137 -33.54 3.68 5.30
N GLU A 138 -32.42 4.28 5.67
CA GLU A 138 -32.38 5.37 6.63
C GLU A 138 -33.09 6.61 6.10
N LEU A 139 -32.89 6.96 4.83
CA LEU A 139 -33.62 8.03 4.14
C LEU A 139 -35.13 7.77 4.12
N LEU A 140 -35.56 6.54 3.82
CA LEU A 140 -36.98 6.17 3.85
C LEU A 140 -37.58 6.26 5.27
N ARG A 141 -36.79 5.96 6.32
CA ARG A 141 -37.21 6.16 7.72
C ARG A 141 -37.33 7.65 8.05
N GLN A 142 -36.35 8.46 7.68
CA GLN A 142 -36.34 9.90 7.94
C GLN A 142 -37.48 10.63 7.23
N ASN A 143 -37.86 10.18 6.02
CA ASN A 143 -38.96 10.74 5.24
C ASN A 143 -40.35 10.17 5.61
N GLY A 144 -40.46 9.33 6.64
CA GLY A 144 -41.74 8.78 7.11
C GLY A 144 -42.41 7.78 6.16
N LEU A 145 -41.69 7.22 5.18
CA LEU A 145 -42.21 6.31 4.15
C LEU A 145 -42.11 4.82 4.54
N LEU A 146 -41.46 4.50 5.66
CA LEU A 146 -41.45 3.15 6.24
C LEU A 146 -42.62 3.00 7.24
N VAL A 147 -43.80 2.70 6.71
CA VAL A 147 -44.98 2.36 7.51
C VAL A 147 -44.85 0.91 8.00
N TYR A 148 -44.60 0.72 9.29
CA TYR A 148 -44.71 -0.59 9.93
C TYR A 148 -46.17 -1.09 9.79
N LYS A 149 -46.37 -2.21 9.10
CA LYS A 149 -47.55 -3.06 9.23
C LYS A 149 -47.16 -4.33 9.95
#